data_AF-A0A533SS00-F1
#
_entry.id   AF-A0A533SS00-F1
#
_cell.length_a   1.000
_cell.length_b   1.000
_cell.length_c   1.000
_cell.angle_alpha   90.00
_cell.angle_beta   90.00
_cell.angle_gamma   90.00
#
_symmetry.space_group_name_H-M   'P 1'
#
loop_
_entity.id
_entity.type
_entity.pdbx_description
1 polymer ?
#
loop_
_entity_poly.entity_id
_entity_poly.type
_entity_poly.pdbx_seq_one_letter_code
_entity_poly.pdbx_strand_id
1 'polypeptide(L)'
;MSQIKAGVASVNITPPWGLELSGYGFGKIRGVLDELYAQSLFLDNGEEEVIIITTDLIGLNRECVNNVREAIKSETGVQRDHVLLCSSHTHSGPATMFLRQWGKIDR
;
A
#
# COMPACT_ATOMS: atom_id res chain seq x y z
N MET A 1 30.50 -15.70 0.49
CA MET A 1 29.20 -15.44 1.14
C MET A 1 28.40 -14.61 0.17
N SER A 2 27.20 -15.03 -0.23
CA SER A 2 26.33 -14.16 -1.02
C SER A 2 25.86 -13.00 -0.13
N GLN A 3 25.99 -11.78 -0.63
CA GLN A 3 25.60 -10.57 0.08
C GLN A 3 24.27 -10.09 -0.50
N ILE A 4 23.27 -9.88 0.35
CA ILE A 4 22.01 -9.26 -0.06
C ILE A 4 22.14 -7.75 0.18
N LYS A 5 21.87 -6.95 -0.86
CA LYS A 5 21.69 -5.51 -0.74
C LYS A 5 20.26 -5.21 -0.32
N ALA A 6 20.09 -4.22 0.54
CA ALA A 6 18.78 -3.77 1.00
C ALA A 6 18.65 -2.26 0.87
N GLY A 7 17.49 -1.80 0.41
CA GLY A 7 17.10 -0.40 0.38
C GLY A 7 15.78 -0.21 1.11
N VAL A 8 15.63 0.88 1.85
CA VAL A 8 14.39 1.23 2.54
C VAL A 8 13.98 2.66 2.22
N ALA A 9 12.68 2.88 2.07
CA ALA A 9 12.12 4.21 1.92
C ALA A 9 10.78 4.31 2.66
N SER A 10 10.44 5.53 3.06
CA SER A 10 9.16 5.85 3.69
C SER A 10 8.64 7.15 3.10
N VAL A 11 7.39 7.16 2.65
CA VAL A 11 6.73 8.32 2.06
C VAL A 11 5.42 8.56 2.79
N ASN A 12 5.20 9.79 3.25
CA ASN A 12 3.92 10.19 3.85
C ASN A 12 2.84 10.24 2.75
N ILE A 13 1.75 9.50 2.97
CA ILE A 13 0.59 9.37 2.09
C ILE A 13 -0.69 9.94 2.73
N THR A 14 -0.56 10.74 3.78
CA THR A 14 -1.68 11.40 4.46
C THR A 14 -2.41 12.31 3.46
N PRO A 15 -3.70 12.06 3.19
CA PRO A 15 -4.43 12.80 2.16
C PRO A 15 -4.80 14.22 2.63
N PRO A 16 -5.19 15.11 1.70
CA PRO A 16 -5.78 16.40 2.05
C PRO A 16 -7.15 16.23 2.75
N TRP A 17 -7.60 17.30 3.40
CA TRP A 17 -8.86 17.36 4.13
C TRP A 17 -10.09 17.10 3.27
N GLY A 18 -11.17 16.62 3.90
CA GLY A 18 -12.49 16.50 3.28
C GLY A 18 -12.87 15.09 2.79
N LEU A 19 -11.99 14.10 2.95
CA LEU A 19 -12.29 12.70 2.67
C LEU A 19 -13.05 12.02 3.82
N GLU A 20 -13.65 10.87 3.51
CA GLU A 20 -14.29 9.98 4.47
C GLU A 20 -13.34 8.88 4.94
N LEU A 21 -13.50 8.46 6.19
CA LEU A 21 -12.81 7.29 6.74
C LEU A 21 -13.40 6.00 6.16
N SER A 22 -12.56 4.96 6.08
CA SER A 22 -12.95 3.63 5.60
C SER A 22 -12.82 2.57 6.69
N GLY A 23 -13.77 1.64 6.77
CA GLY A 23 -13.73 0.51 7.71
C GLY A 23 -14.97 0.39 8.59
N TYR A 24 -15.11 1.23 9.62
CA TYR A 24 -16.21 1.11 10.60
C TYR A 24 -17.53 1.80 10.20
N GLY A 25 -17.56 2.55 9.10
CA GLY A 25 -18.75 3.29 8.64
C GLY A 25 -18.50 4.79 8.45
N PHE A 26 -19.56 5.50 8.11
CA PHE A 26 -19.51 6.86 7.55
C PHE A 26 -19.05 7.93 8.54
N GLY A 27 -18.18 8.82 8.06
CA GLY A 27 -17.77 10.01 8.80
C GLY A 27 -16.64 10.74 8.09
N LYS A 28 -16.75 12.07 8.01
CA LYS A 28 -15.66 12.92 7.53
C LYS A 28 -14.49 12.88 8.51
N ILE A 29 -13.27 12.89 7.97
CA ILE A 29 -12.05 13.10 8.75
C ILE A 29 -12.18 14.40 9.55
N ARG A 30 -11.93 14.33 10.86
CA ARG A 30 -11.96 15.48 11.78
C ARG A 30 -10.57 15.99 12.19
N GLY A 31 -9.55 15.19 11.93
CA GLY A 31 -8.18 15.44 12.35
C GLY A 31 -7.27 14.31 11.89
N VAL A 32 -5.95 14.55 12.00
CA VAL A 32 -4.91 13.54 11.84
C VAL A 32 -4.32 13.31 13.22
N LEU A 33 -4.43 12.07 13.74
CA LEU A 33 -3.76 11.68 15.00
C LEU A 33 -2.32 11.31 14.71
N ASP A 34 -2.13 10.40 13.75
CA ASP A 34 -0.84 9.97 13.22
C ASP A 34 -0.87 10.09 11.69
N GLU A 35 0.27 10.44 11.10
CA GLU A 35 0.42 10.46 9.65
C GLU A 35 0.43 9.03 9.09
N LEU A 36 -0.09 8.88 7.87
CA LEU A 36 -0.13 7.62 7.14
C LEU A 36 1.10 7.51 6.24
N TYR A 37 1.72 6.32 6.18
CA TYR A 37 2.91 6.10 5.36
C TYR A 37 2.72 4.95 4.35
N ALA A 38 3.42 5.07 3.22
CA ALA A 38 3.81 3.95 2.38
C ALA A 38 5.30 3.70 2.61
N GLN A 39 5.67 2.48 2.96
CA GLN A 39 7.04 2.10 3.26
C GLN A 39 7.47 0.98 2.32
N SER A 40 8.71 1.01 1.87
CA SER A 40 9.25 -0.02 0.98
C SER A 40 10.51 -0.66 1.54
N LEU A 41 10.66 -1.95 1.26
CA LEU A 41 11.89 -2.71 1.40
C LEU A 41 12.24 -3.31 0.03
N PHE A 42 13.36 -2.87 -0.52
CA PHE A 42 13.98 -3.45 -1.70
C PHE A 42 15.06 -4.44 -1.26
N LEU A 43 15.13 -5.60 -1.91
CA LEU A 43 16.18 -6.60 -1.70
C LEU A 43 16.73 -7.05 -3.06
N ASP A 44 18.06 -7.15 -3.16
CA ASP A 44 18.79 -7.58 -4.35
C ASP A 44 19.87 -8.58 -3.94
N ASN A 45 19.88 -9.77 -4.55
CA ASN A 45 20.89 -10.81 -4.31
C ASN A 45 21.95 -10.91 -5.43
N GLY A 46 21.89 -10.04 -6.45
CA GLY A 46 22.74 -10.01 -7.64
C GLY A 46 22.14 -10.73 -8.86
N GLU A 47 21.05 -11.48 -8.69
CA GLU A 47 20.35 -12.22 -9.75
C GLU A 47 18.88 -11.79 -9.84
N GLU A 48 18.24 -11.61 -8.69
CA GLU A 48 16.83 -11.30 -8.53
C GLU A 48 16.62 -10.11 -7.58
N GLU A 49 15.65 -9.28 -7.94
CA GLU A 49 15.25 -8.09 -7.22
C GLU A 49 13.80 -8.24 -6.76
N VAL A 50 13.53 -7.95 -5.48
CA VAL A 50 12.16 -7.96 -4.92
C VAL A 50 11.87 -6.68 -4.15
N ILE A 51 10.61 -6.26 -4.19
CA ILE A 51 10.10 -5.08 -3.48
C ILE A 51 8.91 -5.49 -2.62
N ILE A 52 8.95 -5.14 -1.34
CA ILE A 52 7.82 -5.24 -0.41
C ILE A 52 7.38 -3.83 -0.06
N ILE A 53 6.11 -3.51 -0.28
CA ILE A 53 5.50 -2.23 0.08
C ILE A 53 4.39 -2.46 1.09
N THR A 54 4.46 -1.75 2.21
CA THR A 54 3.39 -1.66 3.21
C THR A 54 2.72 -0.28 3.13
N THR A 55 1.42 -0.20 3.38
CA THR A 55 0.69 1.07 3.44
C THR A 55 -0.21 1.15 4.67
N ASP A 56 -0.30 2.32 5.30
CA ASP A 56 -1.25 2.62 6.37
C ASP A 56 -2.66 2.90 5.83
N LEU A 57 -3.26 1.89 5.22
CA LEU A 57 -4.58 1.94 4.60
C LEU A 57 -5.39 0.70 4.96
N ILE A 58 -6.70 0.75 4.72
CA ILE A 58 -7.55 -0.44 4.85
C ILE A 58 -7.24 -1.48 3.76
N GLY A 59 -6.85 -1.03 2.57
CA GLY A 59 -6.59 -1.88 1.42
C GLY A 59 -6.54 -1.07 0.14
N LEU A 60 -6.07 -1.70 -0.92
CA LEU A 60 -5.97 -1.10 -2.25
C LEU A 60 -6.81 -1.91 -3.23
N ASN A 61 -7.48 -1.24 -4.17
CA ASN A 61 -8.16 -1.94 -5.24
C ASN A 61 -7.15 -2.54 -6.23
N ARG A 62 -7.61 -3.53 -7.00
CA ARG A 62 -6.75 -4.26 -7.96
C ARG A 62 -6.12 -3.34 -9.01
N GLU A 63 -6.85 -2.32 -9.46
CA GLU A 63 -6.37 -1.37 -10.46
C GLU A 63 -5.19 -0.55 -9.93
N CYS A 64 -5.30 0.00 -8.72
CA CYS A 64 -4.23 0.72 -8.04
C CYS A 64 -2.98 -0.17 -7.88
N VAL A 65 -3.15 -1.41 -7.40
CA VAL A 65 -2.03 -2.36 -7.26
C VAL A 65 -1.35 -2.63 -8.60
N ASN A 66 -2.13 -2.81 -9.67
CA ASN A 66 -1.58 -3.02 -11.01
C ASN A 66 -0.83 -1.79 -11.54
N ASN A 67 -1.38 -0.59 -11.34
CA ASN A 67 -0.77 0.66 -11.77
C ASN A 67 0.55 0.92 -11.05
N VAL A 68 0.62 0.67 -9.73
CA VAL A 68 1.87 0.81 -8.96
C VAL A 68 2.92 -0.19 -9.45
N ARG A 69 2.54 -1.45 -9.69
CA ARG A 69 3.47 -2.46 -10.23
C ARG A 69 4.00 -2.10 -11.61
N GLU A 70 3.16 -1.57 -12.48
CA GLU A 70 3.56 -1.13 -13.82
C GLU A 70 4.50 0.08 -13.75
N ALA A 71 4.20 1.07 -12.90
CA ALA A 71 5.06 2.23 -12.69
C ALA A 71 6.45 1.81 -12.17
N ILE A 72 6.50 0.92 -11.17
CA ILE A 72 7.77 0.38 -10.65
C ILE A 72 8.56 -0.31 -11.77
N LYS A 73 7.91 -1.21 -12.53
CA LYS A 73 8.58 -1.89 -13.65
C LYS A 73 9.12 -0.91 -14.68
N SER A 74 8.34 0.11 -15.03
CA SER A 74 8.73 1.12 -16.02
C SER A 74 9.88 2.00 -15.56
N GLU A 75 9.96 2.32 -14.26
CA GLU A 75 10.94 3.25 -13.71
C GLU A 75 12.24 2.55 -13.24
N THR A 76 12.16 1.32 -12.77
CA THR A 76 13.29 0.61 -12.15
C THR A 76 13.70 -0.67 -12.86
N GLY A 77 12.82 -1.26 -13.68
CA GLY A 77 13.05 -2.56 -14.34
C GLY A 77 12.64 -3.79 -13.51
N VAL A 78 12.31 -3.61 -12.23
CA VAL A 78 11.88 -4.72 -11.35
C VAL A 78 10.59 -5.35 -11.88
N GLN A 79 10.55 -6.68 -11.98
CA GLN A 79 9.39 -7.37 -12.54
C GLN A 79 8.16 -7.25 -11.63
N ARG A 80 6.97 -7.18 -12.23
CA ARG A 80 5.71 -6.92 -11.54
C ARG A 80 5.36 -7.98 -10.50
N ASP A 81 5.71 -9.22 -10.77
CA ASP A 81 5.53 -10.38 -9.91
C ASP A 81 6.54 -10.45 -8.75
N HIS A 82 7.58 -9.62 -8.78
CA HIS A 82 8.53 -9.44 -7.67
C HIS A 82 8.14 -8.31 -6.72
N VAL A 83 6.98 -7.68 -6.94
CA VAL A 83 6.47 -6.60 -6.09
C VAL A 83 5.28 -7.07 -5.27
N LEU A 84 5.45 -7.12 -3.96
CA LEU A 84 4.39 -7.33 -2.97
C LEU A 84 3.88 -5.97 -2.47
N LEU A 85 2.55 -5.78 -2.50
CA LEU A 85 1.89 -4.66 -1.85
C LEU A 85 0.92 -5.21 -0.80
N CYS A 86 1.02 -4.71 0.43
CA CYS A 86 0.07 -5.02 1.49
C CYS A 86 -0.29 -3.77 2.29
N SER A 87 -1.43 -3.82 2.97
CA SER A 87 -1.91 -2.72 3.80
C SER A 87 -2.06 -3.19 5.25
N SER A 88 -1.82 -2.29 6.21
CA SER A 88 -1.96 -2.58 7.64
C SER A 88 -3.40 -2.90 8.07
N HIS A 89 -4.36 -2.64 7.18
CA HIS A 89 -5.79 -2.82 7.40
C HIS A 89 -6.34 -1.85 8.46
N THR A 90 -5.77 -0.64 8.54
CA THR A 90 -6.28 0.40 9.44
C THR A 90 -7.65 0.91 8.99
N HIS A 91 -8.58 0.99 9.95
CA HIS A 91 -9.92 1.56 9.77
C HIS A 91 -9.96 3.09 10.04
N SER A 92 -8.80 3.70 10.22
CA SER A 92 -8.65 5.14 10.52
C SER A 92 -7.98 5.91 9.37
N GLY A 93 -7.87 5.29 8.19
CA GLY A 93 -7.41 5.92 6.95
C GLY A 93 -8.55 6.27 5.98
N PRO A 94 -8.25 6.98 4.88
CA PRO A 94 -9.23 7.33 3.86
C PRO A 94 -9.73 6.10 3.08
N ALA A 95 -10.86 6.24 2.40
CA ALA A 95 -11.34 5.26 1.44
C ALA A 95 -10.48 5.23 0.16
N THR A 96 -9.69 4.17 0.00
CA THR A 96 -8.86 3.87 -1.19
C THR A 96 -9.41 2.73 -2.03
N MET A 97 -10.48 2.10 -1.57
CA MET A 97 -11.24 1.08 -2.30
C MET A 97 -12.68 1.08 -1.83
N PHE A 98 -13.58 0.57 -2.67
CA PHE A 98 -14.97 0.42 -2.30
C PHE A 98 -15.16 -0.79 -1.38
N LEU A 99 -15.69 -0.57 -0.18
CA LEU A 99 -16.03 -1.60 0.80
C LEU A 99 -17.52 -1.47 1.14
N ARG A 100 -18.41 -2.08 0.35
CA ARG A 100 -19.85 -2.13 0.72
C ARG A 100 -20.07 -3.20 1.78
N GLN A 101 -20.70 -2.81 2.89
CA GLN A 101 -21.34 -3.66 3.92
C GLN A 101 -20.89 -5.13 3.88
N TRP A 102 -19.79 -5.47 4.58
CA TRP A 102 -19.15 -6.79 4.71
C TRP A 102 -20.10 -7.91 5.20
N GLY A 103 -21.12 -8.20 4.39
CA GLY A 103 -21.98 -9.36 4.43
C GLY A 103 -21.23 -10.61 3.99
N LYS A 104 -21.92 -11.74 4.06
CA LYS A 104 -21.28 -13.06 4.20
C LYS A 104 -20.38 -13.41 3.01
N ILE A 105 -19.11 -13.72 3.33
CA ILE A 105 -18.19 -14.43 2.42
C ILE A 105 -18.84 -15.76 2.05
N ASP A 106 -19.10 -15.94 0.76
CA ASP A 106 -19.69 -17.17 0.23
C ASP A 106 -18.57 -18.14 -0.20
N ARG A 107 -18.83 -19.45 -0.04
CA ARG A 107 -17.85 -20.53 -0.22
C ARG A 107 -17.52 -20.82 -1.68
#